data_AF-A0A849QQB4-F1
#
_entry.id   AF-A0A849QQB4-F1
#
_cell.length_a   1.000
_cell.length_b   1.000
_cell.length_c   1.000
_cell.angle_alpha   90.00
_cell.angle_beta   90.00
_cell.angle_gamma   90.00
#
_symmetry.space_group_name_H-M   'P 1'
#
loop_
_entity.id
_entity.type
_entity.pdbx_description
1 polymer ?
#
loop_
_entity_poly.entity_id
_entity_poly.type
_entity_poly.pdbx_seq_one_letter_code
_entity_poly.pdbx_strand_id
1 'polypeptide(L)'
;MTEEPTEWAEKYRPKNLTEVAGHRTIINDLVSWANKWETGVPKDKALIFYGKPGVGKTSAAYALAYQMGWDVIELNASDQRTAGIIQKIAGSASRMGTFDGTSGRRLIILDEADNLHGN
;
A
#
# COMPACT_ATOMS: atom_id res chain seq x y z
N MET A 1 -23.62 5.68 8.11
CA MET A 1 -22.87 6.80 8.71
C MET A 1 -21.42 6.40 8.72
N THR A 2 -20.60 6.96 7.84
CA THR A 2 -19.15 6.82 7.92
C THR A 2 -18.67 7.77 9.00
N GLU A 3 -18.00 7.27 10.04
CA GLU A 3 -17.36 8.12 11.04
C GLU A 3 -16.37 9.07 10.33
N GLU A 4 -16.50 10.37 10.55
CA GLU A 4 -15.50 11.33 10.09
C GLU A 4 -14.17 11.01 10.77
N PRO A 5 -13.04 10.90 10.04
CA PRO A 5 -11.74 10.67 10.65
C PRO A 5 -11.42 11.82 11.61
N THR A 6 -11.22 11.49 12.88
CA THR A 6 -10.86 12.44 13.95
C THR A 6 -9.45 12.99 13.78
N GLU A 7 -8.59 12.30 13.04
CA GLU A 7 -7.22 12.70 12.79
C GLU A 7 -7.08 13.47 11.46
N TRP A 8 -6.51 14.67 11.52
CA TRP A 8 -6.32 15.53 10.34
C TRP A 8 -5.44 14.86 9.27
N ALA A 9 -4.47 14.05 9.69
CA ALA A 9 -3.59 13.32 8.78
C ALA A 9 -4.39 12.37 7.86
N GLU A 10 -5.39 11.68 8.39
CA GLU A 10 -6.28 10.82 7.61
C GLU A 10 -7.29 11.62 6.80
N LYS A 11 -7.85 12.68 7.39
CA LYS A 11 -8.82 13.55 6.72
C LYS A 11 -8.26 14.19 5.45
N TYR A 12 -6.99 14.59 5.47
CA TYR A 12 -6.31 15.27 4.36
C TYR A 12 -5.29 14.37 3.65
N ARG A 13 -5.32 13.05 3.90
CA ARG A 13 -4.45 12.10 3.20
C ARG A 13 -4.73 12.20 1.69
N PRO A 14 -3.69 12.41 0.84
CA PRO A 14 -3.85 12.42 -0.61
C PRO A 14 -4.58 11.18 -1.11
N LYS A 15 -5.62 11.37 -1.92
CA LYS A 15 -6.33 10.26 -2.56
C LYS A 15 -5.67 9.85 -3.87
N ASN A 16 -5.16 10.84 -4.60
CA ASN A 16 -4.50 10.62 -5.88
C ASN A 16 -3.00 10.93 -5.78
N LEU A 17 -2.19 10.27 -6.60
CA LEU A 17 -0.75 10.52 -6.62
C LEU A 17 -0.40 11.95 -7.05
N THR A 18 -1.29 12.61 -7.80
CA THR A 18 -1.16 14.02 -8.19
C THR A 18 -1.27 14.99 -7.02
N GLU A 19 -1.90 14.58 -5.93
CA GLU A 19 -2.07 15.37 -4.70
C GLU A 19 -0.89 15.19 -3.73
N VAL A 20 -0.01 14.20 -3.97
CA VAL A 20 1.20 14.01 -3.18
C VAL A 20 2.17 15.15 -3.48
N ALA A 21 2.51 15.94 -2.46
CA ALA A 21 3.38 17.09 -2.61
C ALA A 21 4.83 16.66 -2.90
N GLY A 22 5.38 17.11 -4.04
CA GLY A 22 6.79 16.89 -4.42
C GLY A 22 7.06 15.55 -5.11
N HIS A 23 8.35 15.21 -5.25
CA HIS A 23 8.83 13.89 -5.70
C HIS A 23 8.21 13.32 -6.99
N ARG A 24 8.03 14.16 -8.02
CA ARG A 24 7.44 13.77 -9.32
C ARG A 24 8.08 12.53 -9.95
N THR A 25 9.40 12.37 -9.84
CA THR A 25 10.09 11.17 -10.35
C THR A 25 9.63 9.90 -9.65
N ILE A 26 9.53 9.91 -8.32
CA ILE A 26 9.06 8.77 -7.52
C ILE A 26 7.61 8.44 -7.90
N ILE A 27 6.76 9.47 -8.02
CA ILE A 27 5.37 9.27 -8.45
C ILE A 27 5.29 8.57 -9.82
N ASN A 28 6.10 9.00 -10.79
CA ASN A 28 6.16 8.36 -12.09
C ASN A 28 6.66 6.91 -12.01
N ASP A 29 7.64 6.63 -11.16
CA ASP A 29 8.16 5.28 -10.93
C ASP A 29 7.11 4.37 -10.30
N LEU A 30 6.30 4.88 -9.36
CA LEU A 30 5.18 4.16 -8.76
C LEU A 30 4.12 3.79 -9.81
N VAL A 31 3.71 4.76 -10.63
CA VAL A 31 2.74 4.53 -11.71
C VAL A 31 3.29 3.54 -12.74
N SER A 32 4.56 3.67 -13.13
CA SER A 32 5.23 2.76 -14.05
C SER A 32 5.28 1.33 -13.49
N TRP A 33 5.64 1.17 -12.21
CA TRP A 33 5.64 -0.11 -11.52
C TRP A 33 4.23 -0.72 -11.49
N ALA A 34 3.20 0.07 -11.18
CA ALA A 34 1.82 -0.41 -11.14
C ALA A 34 1.30 -0.81 -12.51
N ASN A 35 1.60 -0.04 -13.57
CA ASN A 35 1.18 -0.38 -14.93
C ASN A 35 1.81 -1.68 -15.46
N LYS A 36 3.02 -2.06 -15.01
CA LYS A 36 3.63 -3.35 -15.39
C LYS A 36 2.77 -4.53 -14.95
N TRP A 37 2.05 -4.39 -13.84
CA TRP A 37 1.13 -5.43 -13.37
C TRP A 37 0.01 -5.69 -14.37
N GLU A 38 -0.52 -4.67 -15.05
CA GLU A 38 -1.59 -4.83 -16.05
C GLU A 38 -1.19 -5.74 -17.23
N THR A 39 0.10 -5.77 -17.56
CA THR A 39 0.63 -6.62 -18.65
C THR A 39 1.00 -8.04 -18.21
N GLY A 40 0.92 -8.35 -16.92
CA GLY A 40 1.28 -9.65 -16.35
C GLY A 40 1.97 -9.52 -14.99
N VAL A 41 2.56 -10.60 -14.49
CA VAL A 41 3.32 -10.55 -13.23
C VAL A 41 4.71 -9.94 -13.51
N PRO A 42 5.05 -8.76 -12.98
CA PRO A 42 6.35 -8.16 -13.20
C PRO A 42 7.46 -8.92 -12.48
N LYS A 43 8.70 -8.69 -12.93
CA LYS A 43 9.90 -9.19 -12.26
C LYS A 43 10.00 -8.61 -10.83
N ASP A 44 9.82 -7.31 -10.71
CA ASP A 44 9.88 -6.59 -9.44
C ASP A 44 8.48 -6.53 -8.82
N LYS A 45 8.20 -7.45 -7.89
CA LYS A 45 6.87 -7.62 -7.30
C LYS A 45 6.62 -6.75 -6.06
N ALA A 46 7.65 -6.09 -5.54
CA ALA A 46 7.57 -5.27 -4.35
C ALA A 46 8.40 -3.99 -4.52
N LEU A 47 7.99 -2.95 -3.81
CA LEU A 47 8.69 -1.69 -3.70
C LEU A 47 9.08 -1.46 -2.24
N ILE A 48 10.25 -0.87 -2.01
CA ILE A 48 10.71 -0.49 -0.68
C ILE A 48 10.73 1.03 -0.61
N PHE A 49 9.97 1.58 0.32
CA PHE A 49 9.91 3.02 0.56
C PHE A 49 10.83 3.33 1.72
N TYR A 50 11.83 4.19 1.50
CA TYR A 50 12.76 4.62 2.55
C TYR A 50 12.84 6.16 2.60
N GLY A 51 13.12 6.70 3.78
CA GLY A 51 13.23 8.13 3.99
C GLY A 51 12.73 8.57 5.36
N LYS A 52 12.93 9.84 5.69
CA LYS A 52 12.54 10.42 6.98
C LYS A 52 11.05 10.18 7.33
N PRO A 53 10.68 10.13 8.62
CA PRO A 53 9.27 10.07 9.01
C PRO A 53 8.50 11.30 8.50
N GLY A 54 7.22 11.12 8.16
CA GLY A 54 6.36 12.22 7.72
C GLY A 54 6.51 12.71 6.27
N VAL A 55 7.34 12.07 5.43
CA VAL A 55 7.54 12.48 4.01
C VAL A 55 6.49 11.93 3.03
N GLY A 56 5.40 11.33 3.53
CA GLY A 56 4.31 10.83 2.70
C GLY A 56 4.52 9.44 2.08
N LYS A 57 5.39 8.60 2.63
CA LYS A 57 5.66 7.23 2.13
C LYS A 57 4.39 6.37 2.12
N THR A 58 3.77 6.18 3.28
CA THR A 58 2.53 5.41 3.43
C THR A 58 1.40 6.05 2.63
N SER A 59 1.26 7.39 2.70
CA SER A 59 0.26 8.13 1.92
C SER A 59 0.39 7.91 0.41
N ALA A 60 1.61 7.85 -0.14
CA ALA A 60 1.83 7.59 -1.56
C ALA A 60 1.44 6.16 -1.96
N ALA A 61 1.67 5.16 -1.10
CA ALA A 61 1.21 3.79 -1.35
C ALA A 61 -0.32 3.69 -1.38
N TYR A 62 -1.00 4.36 -0.45
CA TYR A 62 -2.46 4.48 -0.44
C TYR A 62 -3.01 5.20 -1.67
N ALA A 63 -2.40 6.32 -2.05
CA ALA A 63 -2.79 7.08 -3.23
C ALA A 63 -2.61 6.28 -4.54
N LEU A 64 -1.54 5.47 -4.63
CA LEU A 64 -1.33 4.56 -5.75
C LEU A 64 -2.46 3.52 -5.83
N ALA A 65 -2.78 2.86 -4.71
CA ALA A 65 -3.83 1.85 -4.68
C ALA A 65 -5.19 2.44 -5.08
N TYR A 66 -5.55 3.61 -4.53
CA TYR A 66 -6.77 4.32 -4.91
C TYR A 66 -6.81 4.61 -6.42
N GLN A 67 -5.73 5.16 -6.97
CA GLN A 67 -5.63 5.49 -8.40
C GLN A 67 -5.75 4.26 -9.30
N MET A 68 -5.23 3.11 -8.87
CA MET A 68 -5.29 1.86 -9.63
C MET A 68 -6.57 1.05 -9.36
N GLY A 69 -7.44 1.51 -8.46
CA GLY A 69 -8.62 0.75 -8.03
C GLY A 69 -8.27 -0.56 -7.32
N TRP A 70 -7.17 -0.57 -6.56
CA TRP A 70 -6.70 -1.74 -5.82
C TRP A 70 -7.18 -1.69 -4.36
N ASP A 71 -7.60 -2.85 -3.85
CA ASP A 71 -7.84 -3.02 -2.42
C ASP A 71 -6.53 -2.85 -1.64
N VAL A 72 -6.58 -2.26 -0.46
CA VAL A 72 -5.41 -2.16 0.43
C VAL A 72 -5.57 -3.10 1.61
N ILE A 73 -4.51 -3.85 1.92
CA ILE A 73 -4.31 -4.47 3.23
C ILE A 73 -3.05 -3.87 3.82
N GLU A 74 -3.22 -3.06 4.86
CA GLU A 74 -2.11 -2.57 5.66
C GLU A 74 -1.83 -3.51 6.84
N LEU A 75 -0.56 -3.83 7.01
CA LEU A 75 -0.03 -4.56 8.14
C LEU A 75 1.04 -3.73 8.79
N ASN A 76 0.82 -3.33 10.05
CA ASN A 76 1.89 -2.78 10.86
C ASN A 76 2.79 -3.94 11.30
N ALA A 77 4.01 -3.95 10.75
CA ALA A 77 4.97 -5.03 10.95
C ALA A 77 5.52 -5.07 12.38
N SER A 78 5.52 -3.93 13.10
CA SER A 78 6.00 -3.84 14.49
C SER A 78 5.00 -4.44 15.48
N ASP A 79 3.71 -4.40 15.16
CA ASP A 79 2.62 -4.98 15.95
C ASP A 79 2.34 -6.45 15.58
N GLN A 80 2.46 -6.81 14.30
CA GLN A 80 2.16 -8.15 13.79
C GLN A 80 3.42 -8.99 13.56
N ARG A 81 4.16 -9.25 14.65
CA ARG A 81 5.49 -9.90 14.61
C ARG A 81 5.51 -11.39 14.29
N THR A 82 4.36 -12.08 14.27
CA THR A 82 4.36 -13.53 14.05
C THR A 82 4.25 -13.85 12.56
N ALA A 83 5.24 -14.56 12.02
CA ALA A 83 5.25 -15.04 10.63
C ALA A 83 3.95 -15.75 10.21
N GLY A 84 3.26 -16.41 11.17
CA GLY A 84 1.97 -17.05 10.96
C GLY A 84 0.83 -16.07 10.63
N ILE A 85 0.84 -14.85 11.17
CA ILE A 85 -0.16 -13.81 10.87
C ILE A 85 0.08 -13.28 9.46
N ILE A 86 1.33 -12.98 9.11
CA ILE A 86 1.71 -12.53 7.76
C ILE A 86 1.34 -13.59 6.72
N GLN A 87 1.67 -14.87 6.95
CA GLN A 87 1.29 -15.97 6.05
C GLN A 87 -0.22 -16.13 5.91
N LYS A 88 -0.98 -16.01 7.01
CA LYS A 88 -2.44 -16.11 6.97
C LYS A 88 -3.04 -14.97 6.15
N ILE A 89 -2.53 -13.74 6.32
CA ILE A 89 -3.06 -12.56 5.63
C ILE A 89 -2.65 -12.57 4.16
N ALA A 90 -1.37 -12.79 3.84
CA ALA A 90 -0.91 -12.91 2.46
C ALA A 90 -1.56 -14.11 1.74
N GLY A 91 -1.72 -15.23 2.44
CA GLY A 91 -2.40 -16.43 1.94
C GLY A 91 -3.90 -16.21 1.71
N SER A 92 -4.56 -15.38 2.52
CA SER A 92 -5.97 -15.02 2.31
C SER A 92 -6.13 -13.97 1.21
N ALA A 93 -5.23 -12.98 1.16
CA ALA A 93 -5.19 -11.93 0.16
C ALA A 93 -4.97 -12.47 -1.26
N SER A 94 -4.17 -13.54 -1.39
CA SER A 94 -3.96 -14.23 -2.67
C SER A 94 -5.13 -15.13 -3.11
N ARG A 95 -6.07 -15.43 -2.21
CA ARG A 95 -7.22 -16.34 -2.47
C ARG A 95 -8.56 -15.63 -2.64
N MET A 96 -8.70 -14.42 -2.11
CA MET A 96 -9.94 -13.64 -2.21
C MET A 96 -9.96 -12.85 -3.52
N GLY A 97 -10.86 -13.22 -4.43
CA GLY A 97 -11.31 -12.31 -5.48
C GLY A 97 -12.08 -11.15 -4.85
N THR A 98 -11.91 -9.95 -5.41
CA THR A 98 -12.61 -8.72 -5.05
C THR A 98 -14.13 -8.94 -5.03
N PHE A 99 -14.78 -8.48 -3.95
CA PHE A 99 -16.21 -8.74 -3.66
C PHE A 99 -17.16 -7.95 -4.57
N ASP A 100 -16.64 -7.03 -5.38
CA ASP A 100 -17.38 -6.11 -6.25
C ASP A 100 -17.46 -6.59 -7.72
N GLY A 101 -16.90 -7.75 -8.05
CA GLY A 101 -16.92 -8.29 -9.42
C GLY A 101 -15.99 -7.55 -10.39
N THR A 102 -15.27 -6.53 -9.93
CA THR A 102 -14.16 -5.93 -10.65
C THR A 102 -12.94 -6.81 -10.42
N SER A 103 -12.23 -7.19 -11.47
CA SER A 103 -10.96 -7.93 -11.41
C SER A 103 -9.83 -7.05 -10.86
N GLY A 104 -10.01 -6.53 -9.64
CA GLY A 104 -9.09 -5.64 -8.96
C GLY A 104 -7.97 -6.42 -8.27
N ARG A 105 -6.76 -5.86 -8.33
CA ARG A 105 -5.63 -6.38 -7.55
C ARG A 105 -5.71 -5.85 -6.13
N ARG A 106 -4.90 -6.44 -5.26
CA ARG A 106 -4.75 -6.00 -3.88
C ARG A 106 -3.31 -5.60 -3.60
N LEU A 107 -3.13 -4.43 -3.01
CA LEU A 107 -1.85 -3.94 -2.51
C LEU A 107 -1.71 -4.32 -1.04
N ILE A 108 -0.64 -5.05 -0.71
CA ILE A 108 -0.25 -5.31 0.68
C ILE A 108 0.79 -4.27 1.06
N ILE A 109 0.49 -3.48 2.09
CA ILE A 109 1.41 -2.49 2.67
C ILE A 109 1.94 -3.08 3.98
N LEU A 110 3.26 -3.23 4.06
CA LEU A 110 3.95 -3.59 5.30
C LEU A 110 4.57 -2.32 5.88
N ASP A 111 3.88 -1.66 6.80
CA ASP A 111 4.39 -0.45 7.44
C ASP A 111 5.33 -0.79 8.60
N GLU A 112 6.27 0.11 8.90
CA GLU A 112 7.32 -0.06 9.93
C GLU A 112 8.13 -1.36 9.79
N ALA A 113 8.40 -1.79 8.55
CA ALA A 113 9.13 -3.02 8.27
C ALA A 113 10.57 -3.01 8.83
N ASP A 114 11.15 -1.84 9.11
CA ASP A 114 12.43 -1.68 9.79
C ASP A 114 12.40 -2.09 11.27
N ASN A 115 11.22 -2.14 11.88
CA ASN A 115 11.03 -2.62 13.26
C ASN A 115 10.92 -4.16 13.37
N LEU A 116 11.03 -4.88 12.25
CA LEU A 116 11.11 -6.35 12.19
C LEU A 116 12.48 -6.85 12.67
N HIS A 117 12.75 -6.71 13.96
CA HIS A 117 13.87 -7.38 14.62
C HIS A 117 13.38 -8.69 15.24
N GLY A 118 14.00 -9.80 14.83
CA GLY A 118 13.79 -11.11 15.44
C GLY A 118 14.53 -11.21 16.77
N ASN A 119 13.83 -11.68 17.81
CA ASN A 119 14.47 -12.30 18.96
C ASN A 119 14.78 -13.77 18.63
#